data_AF-A0A2U3PVH9-F1
#
_entry.id   AF-A0A2U3PVH9-F1
#
_cell.length_a   1.000
_cell.length_b   1.000
_cell.length_c   1.000
_cell.angle_alpha   90.00
_cell.angle_beta   90.00
_cell.angle_gamma   90.00
#
_symmetry.space_group_name_H-M   'P 1'
#
loop_
_entity.id
_entity.type
_entity.pdbx_description
1 polymer ?
#
loop_
_entity_poly.entity_id
_entity_poly.type
_entity_poly.pdbx_seq_one_letter_code
_entity_poly.pdbx_strand_id
1 'polypeptide(L)'
;MIGVSCFYKTRNHKRSAPGMVAGPETEAFCTRSKKLARSRRASILARLLVQKLDYLGGSSDAKVLAMKGYGSFCPVAKAAEILTERWTPLVIRELLLGSRHFNQLRRGIPQMSPTLLSKRLQTLEEAGLISRQSDGNGHWEYHPTQAAREARPIIDALGYWGHRWARSQLTPNELHAGRLMWNMRRSFDLKRIPCDFVLYIEIADARPKRWWFVVKEEDADLCWDDPGFEVDISVYASLRTLVQIFIGEMPLLRARELGKIEIDGPQHLVNSMRTWFPHSKYANETPALTDQL
;
A
#
# COMPACT_ATOMS: atom_id res chain seq x y z
N MET A 1 -5.57 9.31 -16.95
CA MET A 1 -5.51 9.73 -15.54
C MET A 1 -6.60 9.00 -14.78
N ILE A 2 -6.27 8.12 -13.83
CA ILE A 2 -7.29 7.44 -13.02
C ILE A 2 -7.60 8.34 -11.83
N GLY A 3 -8.45 9.33 -12.04
CA GLY A 3 -8.92 10.23 -11.00
C GLY A 3 -9.91 9.52 -10.08
N VAL A 4 -9.56 9.26 -8.82
CA VAL A 4 -10.54 9.08 -7.73
C VAL A 4 -10.11 10.01 -6.60
N SER A 5 -11.02 10.91 -6.27
CA SER A 5 -10.96 11.83 -5.14
C SER A 5 -10.68 11.10 -3.82
N CYS A 6 -10.03 11.80 -2.90
CA CYS A 6 -9.87 11.43 -1.49
C CYS A 6 -11.07 10.63 -0.96
N PHE A 7 -10.86 9.43 -0.40
CA PHE A 7 -11.95 8.56 0.08
C PHE A 7 -12.75 9.24 1.21
N TYR A 8 -12.14 10.16 1.96
CA TYR A 8 -12.84 11.03 2.92
C TYR A 8 -13.80 12.06 2.29
N LYS A 9 -13.59 12.53 1.06
CA LYS A 9 -14.43 13.56 0.44
C LYS A 9 -15.84 13.04 0.11
N THR A 10 -16.00 11.73 -0.05
CA THR A 10 -17.32 11.12 -0.32
C THR A 10 -18.15 10.90 0.95
N ARG A 11 -17.56 10.89 2.15
CA ARG A 11 -18.30 10.65 3.41
C ARG A 11 -18.85 11.91 4.09
N ASN A 12 -18.25 13.09 3.89
CA ASN A 12 -18.48 14.26 4.76
C ASN A 12 -19.22 15.47 4.14
N HIS A 13 -19.97 15.30 3.05
CA HIS A 13 -20.80 16.40 2.54
C HIS A 13 -22.12 16.59 3.32
N LYS A 14 -22.03 17.11 4.55
CA LYS A 14 -23.08 17.95 5.16
C LYS A 14 -22.41 19.16 5.82
N ARG A 15 -22.55 20.31 5.15
CA ARG A 15 -22.03 21.63 5.55
C ARG A 15 -22.86 22.23 6.69
N SER A 16 -22.20 22.98 7.57
CA SER A 16 -22.78 24.13 8.27
C SER A 16 -21.70 25.20 8.50
N ALA A 17 -22.10 26.46 8.31
CA ALA A 17 -21.29 27.68 8.13
C ALA A 17 -21.07 28.47 9.47
N PRO A 18 -20.37 29.63 9.49
CA PRO A 18 -19.44 30.04 10.56
C PRO A 18 -19.95 31.09 11.58
N GLY A 19 -19.20 31.28 12.68
CA GLY A 19 -19.37 32.38 13.65
C GLY A 19 -18.12 32.71 14.49
N MET A 20 -17.56 33.90 14.23
CA MET A 20 -16.74 34.89 14.99
C MET A 20 -15.86 34.59 16.24
N VAL A 21 -14.55 34.94 16.09
CA VAL A 21 -13.68 35.96 16.78
C VAL A 21 -13.26 35.90 18.28
N ALA A 22 -11.91 35.78 18.44
CA ALA A 22 -10.90 36.38 19.35
C ALA A 22 -10.68 35.94 20.82
N GLY A 23 -9.38 35.79 21.16
CA GLY A 23 -8.78 35.90 22.50
C GLY A 23 -7.58 34.97 22.73
N PRO A 24 -6.36 35.45 23.04
CA PRO A 24 -5.15 34.64 23.05
C PRO A 24 -4.88 34.07 24.44
N GLU A 25 -4.58 32.77 24.54
CA GLU A 25 -3.78 32.24 25.65
C GLU A 25 -3.21 30.86 25.27
N THR A 26 -1.89 30.80 25.38
CA THR A 26 -1.00 29.65 25.20
C THR A 26 -1.29 28.58 26.25
N GLU A 27 -2.06 27.55 25.88
CA GLU A 27 -2.02 26.18 26.44
C GLU A 27 -3.12 25.31 25.81
N ALA A 28 -2.87 24.74 24.64
CA ALA A 28 -3.77 23.75 24.03
C ALA A 28 -3.00 22.79 23.10
N PHE A 29 -1.91 22.19 23.59
CA PHE A 29 -1.24 21.14 22.83
C PHE A 29 -1.86 19.78 23.16
N CYS A 30 -2.74 19.35 22.27
CA CYS A 30 -3.34 18.01 22.21
C CYS A 30 -4.31 17.68 23.36
N THR A 31 -5.46 18.34 23.40
CA THR A 31 -6.60 17.87 24.20
C THR A 31 -7.23 16.64 23.54
N ARG A 32 -7.04 15.51 24.21
CA ARG A 32 -7.59 14.20 23.88
C ARG A 32 -9.13 14.22 23.95
N SER A 33 -9.80 14.58 22.85
CA SER A 33 -11.26 14.56 22.80
C SER A 33 -11.76 13.16 22.45
N LYS A 34 -12.02 12.34 23.49
CA LYS A 34 -12.79 11.11 23.36
C LYS A 34 -14.25 11.48 23.09
N LYS A 35 -14.72 11.40 21.84
CA LYS A 35 -16.16 11.33 21.56
C LYS A 35 -16.56 9.88 21.29
N LEU A 36 -17.31 9.35 22.26
CA LEU A 36 -18.01 8.07 22.24
C LEU A 36 -19.02 8.04 21.09
N ALA A 37 -19.02 6.96 20.31
CA ALA A 37 -20.22 6.45 19.65
C ALA A 37 -20.33 4.94 19.95
N ARG A 38 -21.41 4.57 20.65
CA ARG A 38 -21.79 3.19 21.02
C ARG A 38 -22.52 2.50 19.88
N SER A 39 -22.50 1.15 19.92
CA SER A 39 -23.44 0.15 19.35
C SER A 39 -22.74 -0.78 18.33
N ARG A 40 -22.76 -2.12 18.40
CA ARG A 40 -23.45 -3.12 19.25
C ARG A 40 -22.64 -4.43 19.21
N ARG A 41 -22.67 -5.20 20.31
CA ARG A 41 -22.11 -6.56 20.44
C ARG A 41 -22.87 -7.58 19.59
N ALA A 42 -22.15 -8.57 19.07
CA ALA A 42 -22.57 -9.98 19.04
C ALA A 42 -21.32 -10.88 19.14
N SER A 43 -21.47 -11.99 19.86
CA SER A 43 -20.42 -12.76 20.53
C SER A 43 -20.22 -14.17 19.96
N ILE A 44 -18.93 -14.56 19.83
CA ILE A 44 -18.24 -15.80 20.27
C ILE A 44 -18.76 -17.20 19.78
N LEU A 45 -17.74 -18.04 19.45
CA LEU A 45 -17.65 -19.53 19.37
C LEU A 45 -17.72 -20.13 17.96
N ALA A 46 -16.62 -20.57 17.35
CA ALA A 46 -15.74 -21.73 17.61
C ALA A 46 -16.17 -22.99 16.84
N ARG A 47 -15.29 -23.52 15.99
CA ARG A 47 -14.69 -24.87 16.04
C ARG A 47 -14.01 -25.25 14.72
N LEU A 48 -12.88 -25.93 14.90
CA LEU A 48 -12.10 -26.67 13.92
C LEU A 48 -12.95 -27.71 13.15
N LEU A 49 -12.58 -27.96 11.89
CA LEU A 49 -12.44 -29.31 11.38
C LEU A 49 -11.55 -29.31 10.13
N VAL A 50 -10.37 -29.90 10.30
CA VAL A 50 -9.52 -30.44 9.24
C VAL A 50 -10.22 -31.69 8.69
N GLN A 51 -10.07 -31.93 7.38
CA GLN A 51 -9.80 -33.23 6.72
C GLN A 51 -10.73 -33.60 5.54
N LYS A 52 -10.07 -34.23 4.54
CA LYS A 52 -10.53 -34.79 3.23
C LYS A 52 -10.50 -33.76 2.09
N LEU A 53 -9.54 -33.74 1.16
CA LEU A 53 -8.82 -34.83 0.47
C LEU A 53 -9.78 -35.88 -0.09
N ASP A 54 -10.47 -35.49 -1.18
CA ASP A 54 -10.94 -36.40 -2.20
C ASP A 54 -10.28 -36.02 -3.53
N TYR A 55 -9.32 -36.87 -3.88
CA TYR A 55 -8.87 -37.17 -5.24
C TYR A 55 -10.07 -37.71 -6.06
N LEU A 56 -9.90 -37.81 -7.38
CA LEU A 56 -10.88 -38.10 -8.44
C LEU A 56 -11.57 -36.81 -8.94
N GLY A 57 -11.46 -36.36 -10.18
CA GLY A 57 -11.06 -37.01 -11.42
C GLY A 57 -12.04 -36.59 -12.50
N GLY A 58 -11.63 -35.67 -13.37
CA GLY A 58 -12.19 -35.48 -14.72
C GLY A 58 -13.40 -34.55 -14.88
N SER A 59 -13.19 -33.40 -15.49
CA SER A 59 -13.96 -33.02 -16.68
C SER A 59 -13.20 -31.97 -17.49
N SER A 60 -12.74 -32.41 -18.66
CA SER A 60 -12.23 -31.61 -19.75
C SER A 60 -13.37 -30.81 -20.38
N ASP A 61 -13.38 -29.49 -20.21
CA ASP A 61 -13.82 -28.51 -21.22
C ASP A 61 -13.80 -27.08 -20.66
N ALA A 62 -12.68 -26.71 -20.03
CA ALA A 62 -12.26 -25.32 -20.03
C ALA A 62 -11.11 -25.25 -21.03
N LYS A 63 -11.29 -24.53 -22.14
CA LYS A 63 -10.16 -23.98 -22.89
C LYS A 63 -9.46 -22.97 -21.98
N VAL A 64 -8.72 -23.51 -21.00
CA VAL A 64 -7.69 -22.80 -20.26
C VAL A 64 -6.80 -22.23 -21.35
N LEU A 65 -6.54 -20.93 -21.31
CA LEU A 65 -5.37 -20.37 -21.97
C LEU A 65 -4.16 -21.02 -21.29
N ALA A 66 -3.85 -22.25 -21.71
CA ALA A 66 -2.88 -23.11 -21.09
C ALA A 66 -1.55 -22.40 -21.20
N MET A 67 -1.12 -21.84 -20.07
CA MET A 67 0.25 -21.47 -19.88
C MET A 67 1.08 -22.68 -20.29
N LYS A 68 2.08 -22.49 -21.16
CA LYS A 68 2.96 -23.60 -21.58
C LYS A 68 3.59 -24.17 -20.32
N GLY A 69 3.09 -25.31 -19.86
CA GLY A 69 3.63 -25.99 -18.70
C GLY A 69 5.02 -26.51 -19.00
N TYR A 70 5.86 -26.64 -17.97
CA TYR A 70 7.16 -27.28 -18.06
C TYR A 70 7.06 -28.79 -18.33
N GLY A 71 5.86 -29.37 -18.29
CA GLY A 71 5.65 -30.82 -18.45
C GLY A 71 6.25 -31.64 -17.30
N SER A 72 6.54 -31.01 -16.16
CA SER A 72 7.21 -31.62 -15.01
C SER A 72 6.24 -31.92 -13.87
N PHE A 73 6.47 -33.00 -13.13
CA PHE A 73 5.80 -33.31 -11.86
C PHE A 73 6.41 -32.55 -10.66
N CYS A 74 7.54 -31.85 -10.87
CA CYS A 74 8.22 -31.09 -9.83
C CYS A 74 7.28 -30.01 -9.25
N PRO A 75 7.00 -30.01 -7.93
CA PRO A 75 6.13 -29.01 -7.31
C PRO A 75 6.62 -27.57 -7.50
N VAL A 76 7.95 -27.37 -7.57
CA VAL A 76 8.55 -26.05 -7.85
C VAL A 76 8.23 -25.59 -9.26
N ALA A 77 8.31 -26.49 -10.25
CA ALA A 77 7.95 -26.18 -11.63
C ALA A 77 6.46 -25.82 -11.74
N LYS A 78 5.58 -26.56 -11.04
CA LYS A 78 4.14 -26.25 -10.96
C LYS A 78 3.85 -24.89 -10.33
N ALA A 79 4.54 -24.56 -9.25
CA ALA A 79 4.42 -23.24 -8.64
C ALA A 79 4.95 -22.14 -9.57
N ALA A 80 6.07 -22.40 -10.26
CA ALA A 80 6.69 -21.45 -11.18
C ALA A 80 5.80 -21.12 -12.38
N GLU A 81 5.11 -22.12 -12.95
CA GLU A 81 4.13 -21.94 -14.03
C GLU A 81 3.14 -20.83 -13.66
N ILE A 82 2.66 -20.80 -12.41
CA ILE A 82 1.66 -19.82 -11.99
C ILE A 82 2.30 -18.53 -11.48
N LEU A 83 3.22 -18.65 -10.52
CA LEU A 83 3.70 -17.52 -9.72
C LEU A 83 4.76 -16.69 -10.44
N THR A 84 5.53 -17.26 -11.37
CA THR A 84 6.71 -16.56 -11.94
C THR A 84 6.43 -15.86 -13.27
N GLU A 85 5.19 -15.89 -13.74
CA GLU A 85 4.82 -15.13 -14.92
C GLU A 85 4.90 -13.62 -14.65
N ARG A 86 5.28 -12.85 -15.68
CA ARG A 86 5.44 -11.41 -15.55
C ARG A 86 4.16 -10.77 -14.98
N TRP A 87 4.37 -9.90 -13.99
CA TRP A 87 3.36 -9.21 -13.19
C TRP A 87 2.61 -10.06 -12.16
N THR A 88 2.58 -11.39 -12.25
CA THR A 88 1.83 -12.23 -11.30
C THR A 88 2.26 -12.01 -9.85
N PRO A 89 3.57 -12.01 -9.49
CA PRO A 89 4.00 -11.71 -8.12
C PRO A 89 3.54 -10.34 -7.64
N LEU A 90 3.50 -9.36 -8.55
CA LEU A 90 3.12 -7.99 -8.22
C LEU A 90 1.61 -7.88 -7.96
N VAL A 91 0.77 -8.55 -8.74
CA VAL A 91 -0.69 -8.59 -8.52
C VAL A 91 -1.01 -9.29 -7.22
N ILE A 92 -0.41 -10.46 -6.98
CA ILE A 92 -0.58 -11.20 -5.71
C ILE A 92 -0.12 -10.33 -4.54
N ARG A 93 1.05 -9.68 -4.63
CA ARG A 93 1.53 -8.74 -3.61
C ARG A 93 0.50 -7.66 -3.30
N GLU A 94 -0.07 -6.99 -4.31
CA GLU A 94 -1.05 -5.92 -4.06
C GLU A 94 -2.32 -6.42 -3.37
N LEU A 95 -2.81 -7.61 -3.75
CA LEU A 95 -3.97 -8.25 -3.10
C LEU A 95 -3.68 -8.63 -1.64
N LEU A 96 -2.48 -9.14 -1.37
CA LEU A 96 -2.00 -9.47 -0.02
C LEU A 96 -1.77 -8.22 0.84
N LEU A 97 -1.49 -7.08 0.21
CA LEU A 97 -1.42 -5.76 0.85
C LEU A 97 -2.78 -5.06 0.94
N GLY A 98 -3.88 -5.77 0.70
CA GLY A 98 -5.24 -5.30 0.97
C GLY A 98 -5.93 -4.59 -0.20
N SER A 99 -5.33 -4.51 -1.40
CA SER A 99 -6.08 -4.04 -2.56
C SER A 99 -7.19 -5.06 -2.89
N ARG A 100 -8.40 -4.55 -3.15
CA ARG A 100 -9.58 -5.35 -3.50
C ARG A 100 -10.21 -4.92 -4.80
N HIS A 101 -10.08 -3.65 -5.20
CA HIS A 101 -10.67 -3.17 -6.45
C HIS A 101 -9.64 -3.01 -7.56
N PHE A 102 -10.10 -3.10 -8.81
CA PHE A 102 -9.28 -2.93 -10.01
C PHE A 102 -8.45 -1.63 -10.01
N ASN A 103 -9.05 -0.51 -9.61
CA ASN A 103 -8.36 0.78 -9.57
C ASN A 103 -7.28 0.86 -8.47
N GLN A 104 -7.44 0.13 -7.37
CA GLN A 104 -6.41 0.03 -6.33
C GLN A 104 -5.20 -0.75 -6.86
N LEU A 105 -5.45 -1.88 -7.52
CA LEU A 105 -4.41 -2.69 -8.17
C LEU A 105 -3.62 -1.87 -9.21
N ARG A 106 -4.31 -1.07 -10.02
CA ARG A 106 -3.65 -0.16 -10.99
C ARG A 106 -2.77 0.89 -10.36
N ARG A 107 -3.11 1.39 -9.16
CA ARG A 107 -2.26 2.33 -8.41
C ARG A 107 -1.03 1.64 -7.82
N GLY A 108 -1.18 0.38 -7.39
CA GLY A 108 -0.08 -0.45 -6.93
C GLY A 108 0.90 -0.87 -8.02
N ILE A 109 0.40 -1.00 -9.26
CA ILE A 109 1.16 -1.52 -10.42
C ILE A 109 0.95 -0.62 -11.65
N PRO A 110 1.39 0.65 -11.62
CA PRO A 110 1.06 1.61 -12.67
C PRO A 110 1.65 1.28 -14.04
N GLN A 111 2.70 0.46 -14.09
CA GLN A 111 3.35 0.04 -15.35
C GLN A 111 2.58 -1.09 -16.07
N MET A 112 1.60 -1.72 -15.43
CA MET A 112 0.79 -2.77 -16.05
C MET A 112 -0.41 -2.15 -16.76
N SER A 113 -0.62 -2.51 -18.03
CA SER A 113 -1.77 -2.01 -18.79
C SER A 113 -3.08 -2.54 -18.20
N PRO A 114 -4.20 -1.80 -18.32
CA PRO A 114 -5.51 -2.25 -17.80
C PRO A 114 -5.94 -3.58 -18.42
N THR A 115 -5.78 -3.74 -19.74
CA THR A 115 -6.11 -4.97 -20.46
C THR A 115 -5.30 -6.16 -19.94
N LEU A 116 -4.00 -5.97 -19.70
CA LEU A 116 -3.16 -7.02 -19.16
C LEU A 116 -3.51 -7.35 -17.71
N LEU A 117 -3.86 -6.35 -16.89
CA LEU A 117 -4.33 -6.57 -15.53
C LEU A 117 -5.64 -7.37 -15.52
N SER A 118 -6.62 -7.03 -16.37
CA SER A 118 -7.87 -7.79 -16.49
C SER A 118 -7.61 -9.25 -16.88
N LYS A 119 -6.76 -9.48 -17.88
CA LYS A 119 -6.37 -10.84 -18.28
C LYS A 119 -5.68 -11.58 -17.14
N ARG A 120 -4.80 -10.90 -16.40
CA ARG A 120 -4.08 -11.51 -15.27
C ARG A 120 -5.02 -11.89 -14.12
N LEU A 121 -5.99 -11.04 -13.81
CA LEU A 121 -7.00 -11.32 -12.79
C LEU A 121 -7.84 -12.54 -13.17
N GLN A 122 -8.25 -12.65 -14.44
CA GLN A 122 -8.93 -13.84 -14.94
C GLN A 122 -8.08 -15.10 -14.79
N THR A 123 -6.81 -15.08 -15.19
CA THR A 123 -5.91 -16.24 -15.02
C THR A 123 -5.71 -16.62 -13.56
N LEU A 124 -5.63 -15.63 -12.65
CA LEU A 124 -5.51 -15.90 -11.21
C LEU A 124 -6.80 -16.48 -10.61
N GLU A 125 -7.96 -16.10 -11.14
CA GLU A 125 -9.26 -16.65 -10.75
C GLU A 125 -9.39 -18.10 -11.23
N GLU A 126 -9.05 -18.37 -12.48
CA GLU A 126 -9.00 -19.72 -13.07
C GLU A 126 -8.00 -20.63 -12.34
N ALA A 127 -6.87 -20.09 -11.87
CA ALA A 127 -5.89 -20.82 -11.06
C ALA A 127 -6.29 -20.99 -9.57
N GLY A 128 -7.46 -20.49 -9.15
CA GLY A 128 -7.94 -20.59 -7.77
C GLY A 128 -7.16 -19.76 -6.75
N LEU A 129 -6.38 -18.77 -7.21
CA LEU A 129 -5.62 -17.86 -6.32
C LEU A 129 -6.46 -16.67 -5.86
N ILE A 130 -7.48 -16.28 -6.63
CA ILE A 130 -8.41 -15.22 -6.25
C ILE A 130 -9.86 -15.65 -6.47
N SER A 131 -10.78 -15.03 -5.75
CA SER A 131 -12.21 -15.09 -6.03
C SER A 131 -12.74 -13.70 -6.34
N ARG A 132 -13.54 -13.57 -7.41
CA ARG A 132 -14.22 -12.33 -7.76
C ARG A 132 -15.63 -12.30 -7.17
N GLN A 133 -15.97 -11.23 -6.45
CA GLN A 133 -17.25 -11.07 -5.77
C GLN A 133 -17.81 -9.66 -6.04
N SER A 134 -19.13 -9.52 -6.13
CA SER A 134 -19.75 -8.18 -6.24
C SER A 134 -19.69 -7.49 -4.88
N ASP A 135 -19.40 -6.19 -4.87
CA ASP A 135 -19.42 -5.36 -3.67
C ASP A 135 -20.82 -4.85 -3.30
N GLY A 136 -21.86 -5.27 -4.04
CA GLY A 136 -23.24 -4.82 -3.86
C GLY A 136 -23.55 -3.44 -4.46
N ASN A 137 -22.55 -2.70 -4.95
CA ASN A 137 -22.69 -1.36 -5.54
C ASN A 137 -22.41 -1.34 -7.05
N GLY A 138 -22.49 -2.51 -7.69
CA GLY A 138 -22.20 -2.65 -9.13
C GLY A 138 -20.70 -2.67 -9.45
N HIS A 139 -19.83 -2.82 -8.46
CA HIS A 139 -18.41 -3.05 -8.67
C HIS A 139 -18.00 -4.47 -8.27
N TRP A 140 -16.80 -4.83 -8.73
CA TRP A 140 -16.18 -6.11 -8.43
C TRP A 140 -15.02 -5.92 -7.45
N GLU A 141 -14.96 -6.84 -6.50
CA GLU A 141 -13.84 -7.04 -5.60
C GLU A 141 -13.13 -8.35 -5.91
N TYR A 142 -11.81 -8.33 -5.72
CA TYR A 142 -10.91 -9.45 -5.89
C TYR A 142 -10.35 -9.82 -4.52
N HIS A 143 -10.68 -11.02 -4.04
CA HIS A 143 -10.26 -11.51 -2.74
C HIS A 143 -9.23 -12.63 -2.91
N PRO A 144 -8.08 -12.59 -2.22
CA PRO A 144 -7.11 -13.67 -2.25
C PRO A 144 -7.72 -14.90 -1.58
N THR A 145 -7.62 -16.06 -2.23
CA THR A 145 -8.00 -17.35 -1.63
C THR A 145 -6.96 -17.80 -0.60
N GLN A 146 -7.17 -18.96 0.02
CA GLN A 146 -6.18 -19.54 0.92
C GLN A 146 -4.84 -19.79 0.21
N ALA A 147 -4.87 -20.30 -1.03
CA ALA A 147 -3.68 -20.55 -1.82
C ALA A 147 -2.85 -19.27 -2.06
N ALA A 148 -3.50 -18.14 -2.39
CA ALA A 148 -2.78 -16.88 -2.54
C ALA A 148 -2.23 -16.34 -1.21
N ARG A 149 -2.94 -16.55 -0.10
CA ARG A 149 -2.44 -16.18 1.23
C ARG A 149 -1.21 -16.98 1.62
N GLU A 150 -1.17 -18.27 1.30
CA GLU A 150 0.00 -19.14 1.51
C GLU A 150 1.19 -18.77 0.63
N ALA A 151 0.98 -18.06 -0.49
CA ALA A 151 2.08 -17.51 -1.28
C ALA A 151 2.79 -16.31 -0.62
N ARG A 152 2.25 -15.74 0.48
CA ARG A 152 2.83 -14.56 1.15
C ARG A 152 4.31 -14.72 1.51
N PRO A 153 4.77 -15.81 2.14
CA PRO A 153 6.19 -15.99 2.46
C PRO A 153 7.08 -16.02 1.20
N ILE A 154 6.58 -16.55 0.08
CA ILE A 154 7.30 -16.59 -1.19
C ILE A 154 7.48 -15.17 -1.75
N ILE A 155 6.39 -14.39 -1.77
CA ILE A 155 6.41 -12.99 -2.22
C ILE A 155 7.33 -12.14 -1.34
N ASP A 156 7.29 -12.37 -0.02
CA ASP A 156 8.14 -11.68 0.94
C ASP A 156 9.61 -12.03 0.72
N ALA A 157 9.94 -13.32 0.59
CA ALA A 157 11.29 -13.78 0.31
C ALA A 157 11.84 -13.22 -1.02
N LEU A 158 11.02 -13.17 -2.06
CA LEU A 158 11.38 -12.55 -3.34
C LEU A 158 11.69 -11.05 -3.17
N GLY A 159 10.91 -10.34 -2.35
CA GLY A 159 11.13 -8.93 -2.05
C GLY A 159 12.41 -8.68 -1.25
N TYR A 160 12.67 -9.49 -0.22
CA TYR A 160 13.91 -9.42 0.57
C TYR A 160 15.13 -9.74 -0.29
N TRP A 161 15.07 -10.82 -1.07
CA TRP A 161 16.14 -11.18 -1.99
C TRP A 161 16.39 -10.08 -3.03
N GLY A 162 15.32 -9.53 -3.62
CA GLY A 162 15.43 -8.44 -4.59
C GLY A 162 16.00 -7.15 -4.00
N HIS A 163 15.65 -6.83 -2.74
CA HIS A 163 16.22 -5.69 -2.04
C HIS A 163 17.73 -5.85 -1.77
N ARG A 164 18.16 -7.08 -1.48
CA ARG A 164 19.56 -7.39 -1.17
C ARG A 164 20.45 -7.47 -2.40
N TRP A 165 20.00 -8.16 -3.45
CA TRP A 165 20.85 -8.57 -4.57
C TRP A 165 20.51 -7.89 -5.90
N ALA A 166 19.23 -7.56 -6.12
CA ALA A 166 18.76 -7.01 -7.39
C ALA A 166 18.54 -5.49 -7.35
N ARG A 167 19.14 -4.83 -6.36
CA ARG A 167 19.01 -3.39 -6.17
C ARG A 167 19.83 -2.65 -7.22
N SER A 168 19.16 -1.98 -8.13
CA SER A 168 19.77 -1.06 -9.10
C SER A 168 20.06 0.30 -8.45
N GLN A 169 20.97 1.08 -9.04
CA GLN A 169 21.01 2.52 -8.82
C GLN A 169 19.68 3.08 -9.34
N LEU A 170 18.76 3.49 -8.45
CA LEU A 170 17.42 4.00 -8.76
C LEU A 170 17.42 4.80 -10.07
N THR A 171 16.98 4.20 -11.17
CA THR A 171 16.95 4.84 -12.47
C THR A 171 15.77 5.79 -12.55
N PRO A 172 15.79 6.82 -13.41
CA PRO A 172 14.63 7.72 -13.57
C PRO A 172 13.32 6.96 -13.88
N ASN A 173 13.40 5.83 -14.59
CA ASN A 173 12.25 5.00 -14.93
C ASN A 173 11.67 4.20 -13.75
N GLU A 174 12.37 4.13 -12.62
CA GLU A 174 11.89 3.47 -11.40
C GLU A 174 11.23 4.47 -10.43
N LEU A 175 11.44 5.77 -10.65
CA LEU A 175 10.92 6.84 -9.81
C LEU A 175 9.49 7.21 -10.23
N HIS A 176 8.51 6.73 -9.46
CA HIS A 176 7.09 7.03 -9.69
C HIS A 176 6.41 7.56 -8.43
N ALA A 177 6.11 8.86 -8.41
CA ALA A 177 5.45 9.52 -7.28
C ALA A 177 4.15 8.82 -6.87
N GLY A 178 3.26 8.53 -7.82
CA GLY A 178 1.99 7.85 -7.52
C GLY A 178 2.19 6.47 -6.87
N ARG A 179 3.18 5.69 -7.31
CA ARG A 179 3.51 4.39 -6.71
C ARG A 179 4.12 4.57 -5.32
N LEU A 180 5.01 5.54 -5.14
CA LEU A 180 5.62 5.83 -3.85
C LEU A 180 4.54 6.21 -2.84
N MET A 181 3.72 7.22 -3.17
CA MET A 181 2.65 7.70 -2.28
C MET A 181 1.63 6.61 -1.95
N TRP A 182 1.24 5.79 -2.95
CA TRP A 182 0.35 4.64 -2.74
C TRP A 182 0.94 3.59 -1.80
N ASN A 183 2.26 3.36 -1.82
CA ASN A 183 2.92 2.47 -0.88
C ASN A 183 3.11 3.10 0.51
N MET A 184 3.44 4.39 0.57
CA MET A 184 3.54 5.12 1.83
C MET A 184 2.22 5.09 2.61
N ARG A 185 1.08 5.25 1.92
CA ARG A 185 -0.28 5.18 2.50
C ARG A 185 -0.49 3.98 3.42
N ARG A 186 0.03 2.80 3.06
CA ARG A 186 -0.18 1.56 3.84
C ARG A 186 1.00 1.18 4.73
N SER A 187 1.99 2.06 4.84
CA SER A 187 3.26 1.76 5.53
C SER A 187 3.54 2.68 6.71
N PHE A 188 2.57 3.52 7.10
CA PHE A 188 2.62 4.23 8.38
C PHE A 188 2.54 3.22 9.54
N ASP A 189 3.37 3.40 10.57
CA ASP A 189 3.18 2.69 11.84
C ASP A 189 2.13 3.44 12.68
N LEU A 190 0.86 3.19 12.37
CA LEU A 190 -0.28 3.87 12.99
C LEU A 190 -0.31 3.71 14.51
N LYS A 191 0.29 2.65 15.06
CA LYS A 191 0.36 2.42 16.52
C LYS A 191 1.28 3.41 17.24
N ARG A 192 2.18 4.06 16.50
CA ARG A 192 3.16 5.02 17.01
C ARG A 192 2.79 6.47 16.71
N ILE A 193 1.64 6.68 16.09
CA ILE A 193 1.12 8.00 15.78
C ILE A 193 0.44 8.56 17.04
N PRO A 194 0.81 9.76 17.50
CA PRO A 194 0.30 10.30 18.76
C PRO A 194 -1.15 10.81 18.67
N CYS A 195 -1.58 11.26 17.50
CA CYS A 195 -2.91 11.80 17.24
C CYS A 195 -3.21 11.79 15.73
N ASP A 196 -4.46 12.01 15.34
CA ASP A 196 -4.81 12.28 13.94
C ASP A 196 -4.04 13.52 13.44
N PHE A 197 -3.60 13.49 12.18
CA PHE A 197 -2.95 14.63 11.53
C PHE A 197 -3.09 14.56 10.01
N VAL A 198 -2.91 15.70 9.36
CA VAL A 198 -2.80 15.82 7.92
C VAL A 198 -1.35 16.10 7.54
N LEU A 199 -0.76 15.19 6.78
CA LEU A 199 0.58 15.34 6.22
C LEU A 199 0.48 15.75 4.76
N TYR A 200 0.98 16.94 4.46
CA TYR A 200 1.19 17.44 3.11
C TYR A 200 2.60 17.08 2.63
N ILE A 201 2.71 16.46 1.47
CA ILE A 201 3.99 16.20 0.79
C ILE A 201 3.99 16.91 -0.55
N GLU A 202 4.97 17.78 -0.74
CA GLU A 202 5.31 18.37 -2.03
C GLU A 202 6.59 17.76 -2.60
N ILE A 203 6.48 17.23 -3.81
CA ILE A 203 7.58 16.59 -4.53
C ILE A 203 8.06 17.53 -5.62
N ALA A 204 9.28 18.05 -5.48
CA ALA A 204 9.82 19.13 -6.30
C ALA A 204 9.77 18.82 -7.81
N ASP A 205 10.13 17.59 -8.18
CA ASP A 205 10.43 17.10 -9.52
C ASP A 205 9.43 16.05 -10.04
N ALA A 206 8.22 15.97 -9.47
CA ALA A 206 7.19 15.01 -9.90
C ALA A 206 5.92 15.66 -10.45
N ARG A 207 5.06 14.85 -11.07
CA ARG A 207 3.67 15.22 -11.41
C ARG A 207 2.71 14.06 -11.08
N PRO A 208 1.62 14.30 -10.32
CA PRO A 208 1.34 15.54 -9.58
C PRO A 208 2.39 15.77 -8.47
N LYS A 209 2.61 17.05 -8.12
CA LYS A 209 3.58 17.46 -7.10
C LYS A 209 3.06 17.29 -5.68
N ARG A 210 1.76 17.51 -5.50
CA ARG A 210 1.14 17.73 -4.19
C ARG A 210 0.32 16.52 -3.79
N TRP A 211 0.50 16.10 -2.55
CA TRP A 211 -0.12 14.92 -1.97
C TRP A 211 -0.48 15.19 -0.53
N TRP A 212 -1.62 14.67 -0.11
CA TRP A 212 -2.12 14.78 1.26
C TRP A 212 -2.36 13.38 1.79
N PHE A 213 -1.82 13.12 2.97
CA PHE A 213 -2.18 11.99 3.79
C PHE A 213 -3.09 12.47 4.91
N VAL A 214 -4.30 11.94 4.98
CA VAL A 214 -5.19 12.13 6.13
C VAL A 214 -4.98 10.92 7.01
N VAL A 215 -4.22 11.09 8.09
CA VAL A 215 -3.79 9.98 8.95
C VAL A 215 -4.58 9.99 10.24
N LYS A 216 -5.16 8.82 10.56
CA LYS A 216 -5.95 8.58 11.75
C LYS A 216 -5.46 7.34 12.49
N GLU A 217 -6.04 7.10 13.67
CA GLU A 217 -5.68 5.97 14.53
C GLU A 217 -5.67 4.60 13.81
N GLU A 218 -6.62 4.36 12.90
CA GLU A 218 -6.79 3.04 12.25
C GLU A 218 -6.47 3.03 10.75
N ASP A 219 -6.41 4.20 10.10
CA ASP A 219 -6.14 4.28 8.67
C ASP A 219 -5.35 5.53 8.26
N ALA A 220 -4.76 5.46 7.07
CA ALA A 220 -4.22 6.61 6.38
C ALA A 220 -4.82 6.68 4.99
N ASP A 221 -5.46 7.79 4.68
CA ASP A 221 -6.00 8.08 3.37
C ASP A 221 -5.03 8.90 2.53
N LEU A 222 -5.01 8.67 1.21
CA LEU A 222 -4.14 9.37 0.26
C LEU A 222 -5.00 10.16 -0.73
N CYS A 223 -4.66 11.43 -0.89
CA CYS A 223 -5.38 12.38 -1.73
C CYS A 223 -4.34 13.17 -2.56
N TRP A 224 -4.54 13.30 -3.88
CA TRP A 224 -3.70 14.18 -4.72
C TRP A 224 -4.38 15.53 -5.02
N ASP A 225 -5.67 15.64 -4.69
CA ASP A 225 -6.42 16.89 -4.68
C ASP A 225 -6.56 17.32 -3.23
N ASP A 226 -6.53 18.64 -3.00
CA ASP A 226 -6.67 19.22 -1.68
C ASP A 226 -7.98 18.74 -1.02
N PRO A 227 -7.89 18.04 0.13
CA PRO A 227 -9.06 17.55 0.84
C PRO A 227 -9.82 18.65 1.60
N GLY A 228 -9.24 19.85 1.76
CA GLY A 228 -9.81 20.98 2.49
C GLY A 228 -9.67 20.87 4.01
N PHE A 229 -8.76 20.02 4.50
CA PHE A 229 -8.39 19.96 5.92
C PHE A 229 -7.18 20.85 6.18
N GLU A 230 -7.02 21.34 7.41
CA GLU A 230 -5.80 22.02 7.82
C GLU A 230 -4.60 21.06 7.77
N VAL A 231 -3.45 21.57 7.36
CA VAL A 231 -2.21 20.80 7.24
C VAL A 231 -1.42 20.94 8.54
N ASP A 232 -1.19 19.83 9.24
CA ASP A 232 -0.41 19.80 10.47
C ASP A 232 1.10 19.70 10.20
N ILE A 233 1.48 18.94 9.16
CA ILE A 233 2.88 18.70 8.81
C ILE A 233 3.04 18.91 7.31
N SER A 234 4.04 19.68 6.91
CA SER A 234 4.47 19.80 5.52
C SER A 234 5.85 19.20 5.30
N VAL A 235 6.02 18.50 4.18
CA VAL A 235 7.27 17.89 3.76
C VAL A 235 7.56 18.31 2.33
N TYR A 236 8.78 18.81 2.08
CA TYR A 236 9.27 19.15 0.75
C TYR A 236 10.56 18.39 0.43
N ALA A 237 10.60 17.68 -0.70
CA ALA A 237 11.78 16.93 -1.14
C ALA A 237 11.73 16.56 -2.64
N SER A 238 12.86 16.10 -3.19
CA SER A 238 12.87 15.42 -4.49
C SER A 238 12.24 14.02 -4.39
N LEU A 239 11.69 13.53 -5.50
CA LEU A 239 11.14 12.18 -5.59
C LEU A 239 12.19 11.13 -5.25
N ARG A 240 13.42 11.33 -5.73
CA ARG A 240 14.55 10.44 -5.40
C ARG A 240 14.80 10.39 -3.90
N THR A 241 14.88 11.53 -3.22
CA THR A 241 15.08 11.57 -1.76
C THR A 241 14.00 10.78 -1.04
N LEU A 242 12.72 11.00 -1.38
CA LEU A 242 11.61 10.29 -0.73
C LEU A 242 11.64 8.79 -1.01
N VAL A 243 11.99 8.37 -2.24
CA VAL A 243 12.18 6.95 -2.55
C VAL A 243 13.31 6.36 -1.71
N GLN A 244 14.46 7.03 -1.63
CA GLN A 244 15.61 6.58 -0.84
C GLN A 244 15.28 6.42 0.64
N ILE A 245 14.53 7.36 1.22
CA ILE A 245 14.02 7.24 2.59
C ILE A 245 13.08 6.05 2.71
N PHE A 246 12.08 5.95 1.82
CA PHE A 246 11.09 4.89 1.87
C PHE A 246 11.72 3.50 1.78
N ILE A 247 12.72 3.29 0.92
CA ILE A 247 13.38 1.99 0.76
C ILE A 247 14.53 1.76 1.75
N GLY A 248 14.81 2.67 2.69
CA GLY A 248 15.86 2.51 3.70
C GLY A 248 17.29 2.78 3.22
N GLU A 249 17.45 3.41 2.04
CA GLU A 249 18.76 3.83 1.51
C GLU A 249 19.32 5.08 2.20
N MET A 250 18.43 5.90 2.75
CA MET A 250 18.77 7.14 3.44
C MET A 250 17.90 7.32 4.68
N PRO A 251 18.47 7.40 5.89
CA PRO A 251 17.69 7.72 7.09
C PRO A 251 17.03 9.10 6.97
N LEU A 252 15.78 9.22 7.44
CA LEU A 252 15.02 10.49 7.42
C LEU A 252 15.79 11.64 8.08
N LEU A 253 16.37 11.39 9.27
CA LEU A 253 17.15 12.40 10.00
C LEU A 253 18.38 12.85 9.21
N ARG A 254 19.07 11.90 8.56
CA ARG A 254 20.25 12.22 7.74
C ARG A 254 19.88 13.04 6.50
N ALA A 255 18.75 12.72 5.86
CA ALA A 255 18.25 13.52 4.74
C ALA A 255 17.97 14.97 5.17
N ARG A 256 17.43 15.17 6.37
CA ARG A 256 17.14 16.49 6.94
C ARG A 256 18.42 17.27 7.26
N GLU A 257 19.40 16.63 7.92
CA GLU A 257 20.72 17.23 8.19
C GLU A 257 21.43 17.70 6.91
N LEU A 258 21.28 16.94 5.82
CA LEU A 258 21.87 17.26 4.52
C LEU A 258 21.04 18.27 3.70
N GLY A 259 19.92 18.79 4.24
CA GLY A 259 19.04 19.71 3.51
C GLY A 259 18.34 19.07 2.30
N LYS A 260 18.24 17.74 2.23
CA LYS A 260 17.59 17.02 1.11
C LYS A 260 16.08 16.89 1.27
N ILE A 261 15.58 17.11 2.49
CA ILE A 261 14.17 17.12 2.86
C ILE A 261 13.95 18.23 3.88
N GLU A 262 12.94 19.05 3.63
CA GLU A 262 12.45 20.06 4.54
C GLU A 262 11.17 19.54 5.20
N ILE A 263 11.04 19.77 6.50
CA ILE A 263 9.91 19.28 7.31
C ILE A 263 9.52 20.41 8.25
N ASP A 264 8.27 20.86 8.15
CA ASP A 264 7.69 21.89 8.99
C ASP A 264 6.40 21.40 9.65
N GLY A 265 6.12 21.90 10.85
CA GLY A 265 4.97 21.50 11.67
C GLY A 265 5.29 21.45 13.18
N PRO A 266 4.32 21.04 14.02
CA PRO A 266 4.49 20.97 15.46
C PRO A 266 5.70 20.12 15.90
N GLN A 267 6.55 20.66 16.76
CA GLN A 267 7.82 20.04 17.16
C GLN A 267 7.65 18.60 17.69
N HIS A 268 6.57 18.32 18.42
CA HIS A 268 6.30 16.97 18.96
C HIS A 268 5.99 15.93 17.86
N LEU A 269 5.31 16.34 16.78
CA LEU A 269 5.07 15.48 15.62
C LEU A 269 6.34 15.29 14.79
N VAL A 270 7.06 16.39 14.51
CA VAL A 270 8.31 16.34 13.74
C VAL A 270 9.37 15.49 14.46
N ASN A 271 9.49 15.58 15.79
CA ASN A 271 10.45 14.79 16.57
C ASN A 271 10.12 13.29 16.62
N SER A 272 8.82 12.96 16.63
CA SER A 272 8.35 11.57 16.63
C SER A 272 8.33 10.95 15.23
N MET A 273 8.44 11.75 14.16
CA MET A 273 8.32 11.29 12.77
C MET A 273 9.20 10.08 12.44
N ARG A 274 10.42 10.01 12.98
CA ARG A 274 11.31 8.84 12.80
C ARG A 274 10.71 7.49 13.21
N THR A 275 9.71 7.48 14.09
CA THR A 275 9.13 6.24 14.62
C THR A 275 7.94 5.74 13.82
N TRP A 276 7.29 6.61 13.04
CA TRP A 276 6.04 6.30 12.33
C TRP A 276 6.07 6.63 10.83
N PHE A 277 7.08 7.37 10.36
CA PHE A 277 7.17 7.76 8.95
C PHE A 277 7.23 6.52 8.05
N PRO A 278 6.58 6.53 6.88
CA PRO A 278 6.46 5.33 6.06
C PRO A 278 7.79 4.79 5.56
N HIS A 279 8.02 3.50 5.79
CA HIS A 279 9.12 2.75 5.20
C HIS A 279 8.61 1.46 4.55
N SER A 280 9.30 1.04 3.51
CA SER A 280 9.13 -0.27 2.91
C SER A 280 9.40 -1.34 3.97
N LYS A 281 8.61 -2.41 3.94
CA LYS A 281 8.85 -3.60 4.76
C LYS A 281 10.22 -4.26 4.57
N TYR A 282 10.92 -3.91 3.49
CA TYR A 282 12.26 -4.41 3.14
C TYR A 282 13.38 -3.45 3.57
N ALA A 283 13.06 -2.26 4.10
CA ALA A 283 14.01 -1.17 4.30
C ALA A 283 15.15 -1.46 5.29
N ASN A 284 14.95 -2.42 6.19
CA ASN A 284 15.97 -2.80 7.18
C ASN A 284 16.94 -3.86 6.66
N GLU A 285 16.74 -4.38 5.44
CA GLU A 285 17.68 -5.32 4.85
C GLU A 285 18.95 -4.61 4.41
N THR A 286 20.09 -5.17 4.78
CA THR A 286 21.38 -4.71 4.28
C THR A 286 21.56 -5.15 2.83
N PRO A 287 21.86 -4.23 1.89
CA PRO A 287 22.28 -4.59 0.55
C PRO A 287 23.51 -5.49 0.57
N ALA A 288 23.63 -6.42 -0.38
CA ALA A 288 24.88 -7.13 -0.57
C ALA A 288 26.00 -6.15 -0.94
N LEU A 289 27.20 -6.37 -0.40
CA LEU A 289 28.37 -5.58 -0.77
C LEU A 289 28.72 -5.85 -2.23
N THR A 290 29.21 -4.82 -2.94
CA THR A 290 29.57 -4.92 -4.37
C THR A 290 30.55 -6.06 -4.66
N ASP A 291 31.39 -6.42 -3.70
CA ASP A 291 32.38 -7.50 -3.81
C ASP A 291 31.77 -8.92 -3.79
N GLN A 292 30.45 -9.03 -3.62
CA GLN A 292 29.69 -10.29 -3.62
C GLN A 292 28.86 -10.50 -4.90
N LEU A 293 28.97 -9.60 -5.89
CA LEU A 293 28.27 -9.63 -7.18
C LEU A 293 29.24 -9.99 -8.31
#